data_AF-U2L6S1-F1
#
_entry.id   AF-U2L6S1-F1
#
_cell.length_a   1.000
_cell.length_b   1.000
_cell.length_c   1.000
_cell.angle_alpha   90.00
_cell.angle_beta   90.00
_cell.angle_gamma   90.00
#
_symmetry.space_group_name_H-M   'P 1'
#
loop_
_entity.id
_entity.type
_entity.pdbx_description
1 polymer ?
#
loop_
_entity_poly.entity_id
_entity_poly.type
_entity_poly.pdbx_seq_one_letter_code
_entity_poly.pdbx_strand_id
1 'polypeptide(L)'
;MLYPMWNKRKSKLMKLFLKLIIVFILFLFPFLIQAQTPIANRVKAMAKHLPEGANVIAKYTDNKRHCLYYGLHNRLFRYDVIKNKSENVEFSSSGYARMLNTFVSPKGDFIFVVVAKIQDETTKPYDNEELWRYDSHSKKSSKIGSGFKVEKRKGYFVIKKVSKKKDSIHLMTRQRWTAKDYYFDLDGHIIWGKDEYQIDLRKLR
;
A
#
# COMPACT_ATOMS: atom_id res chain seq x y z
N MET A 1 7.34 37.84 66.88
CA MET A 1 6.50 37.56 65.69
C MET A 1 7.37 37.50 64.42
N LEU A 2 8.12 36.41 64.17
CA LEU A 2 9.00 36.27 62.98
C LEU A 2 8.66 35.06 62.09
N TYR A 3 7.82 34.16 62.58
CA TYR A 3 7.41 32.93 61.88
C TYR A 3 6.62 33.12 60.56
N PRO A 4 5.69 34.07 60.41
CA PRO A 4 4.85 34.12 59.20
C PRO A 4 5.57 34.67 57.96
N MET A 5 6.63 35.47 58.14
CA MET A 5 7.39 36.06 57.04
C MET A 5 8.33 35.05 56.35
N TRP A 6 8.90 34.11 57.11
CA TRP A 6 9.82 33.10 56.57
C TRP A 6 9.09 32.08 55.67
N ASN A 7 7.86 31.73 56.03
CA ASN A 7 7.03 30.78 55.28
C ASN A 7 6.53 31.37 53.94
N LYS A 8 6.21 32.67 53.89
CA LYS A 8 5.84 33.38 52.66
C LYS A 8 6.99 33.46 51.65
N ARG A 9 8.24 33.66 52.11
CA ARG A 9 9.43 33.68 51.23
C ARG A 9 9.74 32.31 50.65
N LYS A 10 9.65 31.23 51.46
CA LYS A 10 9.78 29.85 50.95
C LYS A 10 8.72 29.49 49.91
N SER A 11 7.46 29.90 50.13
CA SER A 11 6.37 29.71 49.16
C SER A 11 6.62 30.41 47.82
N LYS A 12 7.10 31.66 47.83
CA LYS A 12 7.46 32.39 46.59
C LYS A 12 8.64 31.74 45.87
N LEU A 13 9.68 31.33 46.60
CA LEU A 13 10.84 30.63 46.03
C LEU A 13 10.44 29.29 45.40
N MET A 14 9.58 28.52 46.07
CA MET A 14 9.07 27.24 45.56
C MET A 14 8.22 27.44 44.30
N LYS A 15 7.38 28.47 44.25
CA LYS A 15 6.62 28.84 43.03
C LYS A 15 7.52 29.29 41.89
N LEU A 16 8.61 30.00 42.19
CA LEU A 16 9.60 30.43 41.19
C LEU A 16 10.36 29.23 40.63
N PHE A 17 10.81 28.31 41.48
CA PHE A 17 11.44 27.05 41.09
C PHE A 17 10.52 26.20 40.22
N LEU A 18 9.24 26.07 40.60
CA LEU A 18 8.26 25.31 39.82
C LEU A 18 8.06 25.91 38.41
N LYS A 19 7.97 27.25 38.30
CA LYS A 19 7.88 27.93 37.00
C LYS A 19 9.14 27.70 36.15
N LEU A 20 10.32 27.71 36.77
CA LEU A 20 11.59 27.44 36.09
C LEU A 20 11.65 26.01 35.54
N ILE A 21 11.18 25.03 36.31
CA ILE A 21 11.09 23.63 35.87
C ILE A 21 10.12 23.49 34.69
N ILE A 22 8.96 24.14 34.72
CA ILE A 22 8.00 24.09 33.61
C ILE A 22 8.58 24.70 32.33
N VAL A 23 9.26 25.83 32.43
CA VAL A 23 9.95 26.45 31.29
C VAL A 23 11.03 25.53 30.73
N PHE A 24 11.79 24.87 31.61
CA PHE A 24 12.84 23.93 31.20
C PHE A 24 12.27 22.69 30.49
N ILE A 25 11.15 22.13 30.99
CA ILE A 25 10.44 21.01 30.35
C ILE A 25 9.90 21.41 28.97
N LEU A 26 9.32 22.61 28.84
CA LEU A 26 8.84 23.14 27.56
C LEU A 26 9.99 23.36 26.56
N PHE A 27 11.17 23.76 27.04
CA PHE A 27 12.36 23.96 26.21
C PHE A 27 13.00 22.65 25.75
N LEU A 28 12.86 21.57 26.53
CA LEU A 28 13.38 20.23 26.20
C LEU A 28 12.44 19.40 25.32
N PHE A 29 11.14 19.72 25.30
CA PHE A 29 10.14 19.03 24.48
C PHE A 29 10.47 18.95 22.97
N PRO A 30 10.98 19.99 22.28
CA PRO A 30 11.32 19.91 20.86
C PRO A 30 12.49 18.97 20.54
N PHE A 31 13.40 18.70 21.49
CA PHE A 31 14.55 17.81 21.26
C PHE A 31 14.13 16.34 21.16
N LEU A 32 13.04 15.94 21.81
CA LEU A 32 12.49 14.59 21.71
C LEU A 32 11.88 14.29 20.32
N ILE A 33 11.56 15.34 19.55
CA ILE A 33 10.90 15.21 18.24
C ILE A 33 11.90 14.90 17.11
N GLN A 34 13.20 15.13 17.32
CA GLN A 34 14.23 15.00 16.27
C GLN A 34 15.09 13.72 16.33
N ALA A 35 14.93 12.86 17.33
CA ALA A 35 15.67 11.60 17.39
C ALA A 35 15.06 10.55 16.44
N GLN A 36 15.60 10.41 15.22
CA GLN A 36 15.25 9.28 14.36
C GLN A 36 15.76 7.98 15.00
N THR A 37 14.90 6.96 15.07
CA THR A 37 15.28 5.66 15.64
C THR A 37 16.37 5.00 14.77
N PRO A 38 17.24 4.14 15.35
CA PRO A 38 18.25 3.40 14.58
C PRO A 38 17.64 2.63 13.40
N ILE A 39 16.42 2.12 13.56
CA ILE A 39 15.69 1.41 12.52
C ILE A 39 15.29 2.35 11.39
N ALA A 40 14.77 3.54 11.72
CA ALA A 40 14.42 4.54 10.71
C ALA A 40 15.65 4.97 9.89
N ASN A 41 16.81 5.12 10.54
CA ASN A 41 18.06 5.41 9.85
C ASN A 41 18.48 4.30 8.89
N ARG A 42 18.38 3.03 9.32
CA ARG A 42 18.72 1.88 8.45
C ARG A 42 17.75 1.72 7.28
N VAL A 43 16.45 1.92 7.48
CA VAL A 43 15.46 1.93 6.38
C VAL A 43 15.76 3.06 5.40
N LYS A 44 16.04 4.26 5.90
CA LYS A 44 16.37 5.43 5.07
C LYS A 44 17.67 5.23 4.29
N ALA A 45 18.68 4.63 4.93
CA ALA A 45 19.93 4.28 4.28
C ALA A 45 19.71 3.24 3.18
N MET A 46 18.99 2.15 3.45
CA MET A 46 18.68 1.14 2.44
C MET A 46 17.91 1.74 1.26
N ALA A 47 16.91 2.57 1.52
CA ALA A 47 16.12 3.21 0.47
C ALA A 47 16.95 4.11 -0.46
N LYS A 48 18.11 4.62 0.00
CA LYS A 48 19.06 5.39 -0.83
C LYS A 48 20.04 4.52 -1.61
N HIS A 49 20.35 3.32 -1.11
CA HIS A 49 21.32 2.39 -1.70
C HIS A 49 20.63 1.21 -2.40
N LEU A 50 19.38 1.38 -2.82
CA LEU A 50 18.73 0.39 -3.67
C LEU A 50 19.44 0.32 -5.02
N PRO A 51 19.47 -0.86 -5.66
CA PRO A 51 20.06 -1.02 -6.98
C PRO A 51 19.36 -0.13 -8.00
N GLU A 52 20.07 0.20 -9.08
CA GLU A 52 19.54 1.01 -10.17
C GLU A 52 18.27 0.37 -10.75
N GLY A 53 17.27 1.20 -11.06
CA GLY A 53 15.96 0.76 -11.53
C GLY A 53 15.02 0.25 -10.44
N ALA A 54 15.44 0.22 -9.16
CA ALA A 54 14.53 -0.05 -8.06
C ALA A 54 13.66 1.17 -7.73
N ASN A 55 12.42 0.93 -7.32
CA ASN A 55 11.51 1.97 -6.83
C ASN A 55 11.02 1.63 -5.42
N VAL A 56 11.08 2.59 -4.51
CA VAL A 56 10.58 2.40 -3.15
C VAL A 56 9.05 2.45 -3.14
N ILE A 57 8.43 1.42 -2.58
CA ILE A 57 6.97 1.30 -2.50
C ILE A 57 6.47 1.70 -1.12
N ALA A 58 7.04 1.12 -0.06
CA ALA A 58 6.63 1.40 1.32
C ALA A 58 7.80 1.32 2.29
N LYS A 59 7.81 2.19 3.30
CA LYS A 59 8.80 2.23 4.38
C LYS A 59 8.09 2.00 5.69
N TYR A 60 8.49 0.98 6.42
CA TYR A 60 7.96 0.68 7.75
C TYR A 60 9.07 0.75 8.79
N THR A 61 8.88 1.65 9.74
CA THR A 61 9.79 1.91 10.86
C THR A 61 9.09 1.80 12.21
N ASP A 62 7.86 1.29 12.22
CA ASP A 62 7.06 1.10 13.42
C ASP A 62 7.55 -0.11 14.22
N ASN A 63 7.12 -0.24 15.47
CA ASN A 63 7.59 -1.28 16.40
C ASN A 63 7.29 -2.72 15.96
N LYS A 64 6.41 -2.92 14.97
CA LYS A 64 6.04 -4.25 14.47
C LYS A 64 6.71 -4.54 13.12
N ARG A 65 6.82 -3.53 12.28
CA ARG A 65 7.28 -3.62 10.90
C ARG A 65 8.57 -2.81 10.75
N HIS A 66 9.67 -3.53 10.59
CA HIS A 66 11.02 -2.99 10.45
C HIS A 66 11.57 -3.32 9.06
N CYS A 67 10.90 -2.84 8.02
CA CYS A 67 11.16 -3.28 6.66
C CYS A 67 10.92 -2.20 5.61
N LEU A 68 11.53 -2.42 4.44
CA LEU A 68 11.38 -1.61 3.24
C LEU A 68 10.81 -2.51 2.14
N TYR A 69 9.73 -2.07 1.49
CA TYR A 69 9.24 -2.70 0.28
C TYR A 69 9.67 -1.88 -0.93
N TYR A 70 10.17 -2.56 -1.95
CA TYR A 70 10.61 -1.94 -3.18
C TYR A 70 10.31 -2.83 -4.39
N GLY A 71 10.08 -2.20 -5.53
CA GLY A 71 9.93 -2.85 -6.82
C GLY A 71 11.28 -2.92 -7.52
N LEU A 72 11.60 -4.06 -8.12
CA LEU A 72 12.78 -4.22 -8.99
C LEU A 72 12.48 -5.33 -10.02
N HIS A 73 12.84 -5.10 -11.29
CA HIS A 73 12.60 -6.04 -12.40
C HIS A 73 11.16 -6.61 -12.44
N ASN A 74 10.15 -5.75 -12.25
CA ASN A 74 8.73 -6.13 -12.21
C ASN A 74 8.38 -7.15 -11.10
N ARG A 75 9.15 -7.18 -10.01
CA ARG A 75 8.85 -7.97 -8.80
C ARG A 75 8.80 -7.06 -7.58
N LEU A 76 8.09 -7.52 -6.55
CA LEU A 76 8.04 -6.89 -5.25
C LEU A 76 9.05 -7.56 -4.32
N PHE A 77 9.89 -6.79 -3.68
CA PHE A 77 10.84 -7.26 -2.68
C PHE A 77 10.56 -6.63 -1.33
N ARG A 78 10.86 -7.39 -0.27
CA ARG A 78 10.90 -6.91 1.11
C ARG A 78 12.30 -7.03 1.64
N TYR A 79 12.88 -5.91 2.04
CA TYR A 79 14.08 -5.88 2.85
C TYR A 79 13.73 -5.82 4.33
N ASP A 80 14.09 -6.87 5.07
CA ASP A 80 13.99 -6.91 6.53
C ASP A 80 15.26 -6.30 7.13
N VAL A 81 15.09 -5.20 7.86
CA VAL A 81 16.21 -4.43 8.43
C VAL A 81 16.86 -5.19 9.57
N ILE A 82 16.09 -5.92 10.37
CA ILE A 82 16.65 -6.68 11.49
C ILE A 82 17.51 -7.80 10.95
N LYS A 83 17.01 -8.54 9.96
CA LYS A 83 17.72 -9.68 9.36
C LYS A 83 18.75 -9.27 8.31
N ASN A 84 18.77 -8.00 7.92
CA ASN A 84 19.66 -7.45 6.88
C ASN A 84 19.55 -8.24 5.56
N LYS A 85 18.33 -8.61 5.17
CA LYS A 85 18.08 -9.52 4.04
C LYS A 85 16.90 -9.05 3.19
N SER A 86 17.07 -9.11 1.87
CA SER A 86 15.99 -8.96 0.91
C SER A 86 15.37 -10.31 0.55
N GLU A 87 14.05 -10.34 0.47
CA GLU A 87 13.26 -11.51 0.10
C GLU A 87 12.24 -11.10 -0.97
N ASN A 88 12.04 -11.97 -1.96
CA ASN A 88 10.99 -11.80 -2.95
C ASN A 88 9.62 -11.99 -2.29
N VAL A 89 8.68 -11.11 -2.60
CA VAL A 89 7.30 -11.20 -2.11
C VAL A 89 6.48 -11.94 -3.15
N GLU A 90 6.05 -13.15 -2.81
CA GLU A 90 5.17 -13.94 -3.65
C GLU A 90 3.71 -13.52 -3.45
N PHE A 91 3.12 -12.97 -4.50
CA PHE A 91 1.70 -12.60 -4.53
C PHE A 91 0.86 -13.48 -5.42
N SER A 92 1.40 -14.12 -6.45
CA SER A 92 0.68 -15.08 -7.30
C SER A 92 1.14 -16.52 -7.05
N SER A 93 0.22 -17.47 -7.19
CA SER A 93 0.55 -18.90 -7.17
C SER A 93 1.32 -19.37 -8.42
N SER A 94 1.15 -18.69 -9.55
CA SER A 94 2.01 -18.86 -10.72
C SER A 94 3.32 -18.11 -10.47
N GLY A 95 4.43 -18.82 -10.25
CA GLY A 95 5.69 -18.28 -9.71
C GLY A 95 6.36 -17.10 -10.47
N TYR A 96 5.81 -16.68 -11.62
CA TYR A 96 6.24 -15.48 -12.33
C TYR A 96 5.05 -14.58 -12.72
N ALA A 97 4.63 -13.70 -11.82
CA ALA A 97 3.70 -12.62 -12.16
C ALA A 97 4.46 -11.32 -12.39
N ARG A 98 4.33 -10.76 -13.60
CA ARG A 98 4.95 -9.48 -13.97
C ARG A 98 4.16 -8.34 -13.34
N MET A 99 4.73 -7.68 -12.35
CA MET A 99 4.15 -6.48 -11.73
C MET A 99 4.07 -5.34 -12.75
N LEU A 100 2.87 -4.80 -12.92
CA LEU A 100 2.58 -3.65 -13.78
C LEU A 100 2.52 -2.34 -12.98
N ASN A 101 1.90 -2.39 -11.81
CA ASN A 101 1.76 -1.20 -10.96
C ASN A 101 1.59 -1.58 -9.49
N THR A 102 1.86 -0.62 -8.61
CA THR A 102 1.79 -0.82 -7.15
C THR A 102 1.16 0.37 -6.45
N PHE A 103 0.37 0.10 -5.42
CA PHE A 103 -0.26 1.12 -4.61
C PHE A 103 -0.21 0.74 -3.14
N VAL A 104 -0.08 1.72 -2.26
CA VAL A 104 -0.15 1.50 -0.81
C VAL A 104 -1.50 2.01 -0.31
N SER A 105 -2.15 1.26 0.58
CA SER A 105 -3.41 1.70 1.19
C SER A 105 -3.18 2.98 2.02
N PRO A 106 -4.20 3.82 2.23
CA PRO A 106 -4.04 5.09 2.97
C PRO A 106 -3.47 4.91 4.38
N LYS A 107 -3.82 3.81 5.04
CA LYS A 107 -3.31 3.46 6.38
C LYS A 107 -1.94 2.78 6.36
N GLY A 108 -1.46 2.40 5.16
CA GLY A 108 -0.20 1.66 4.99
C GLY A 108 -0.29 0.19 5.35
N ASP A 109 -1.47 -0.38 5.60
CA ASP A 109 -1.61 -1.78 6.00
C ASP A 109 -1.47 -2.75 4.82
N PHE A 110 -1.90 -2.31 3.63
CA PHE A 110 -1.91 -3.13 2.43
C PHE A 110 -1.06 -2.54 1.32
N ILE A 111 -0.40 -3.42 0.58
CA ILE A 111 0.25 -3.13 -0.69
C ILE A 111 -0.58 -3.82 -1.77
N PHE A 112 -1.15 -3.04 -2.68
CA PHE A 112 -1.84 -3.52 -3.85
C PHE A 112 -0.88 -3.64 -5.02
N VAL A 113 -0.96 -4.75 -5.73
CA VAL A 113 -0.09 -5.06 -6.86
C VAL A 113 -0.99 -5.41 -8.05
N VAL A 114 -0.86 -4.65 -9.13
CA VAL A 114 -1.45 -5.00 -10.42
C VAL A 114 -0.43 -5.82 -11.18
N VAL A 115 -0.84 -6.98 -11.68
CA VAL A 115 0.05 -7.93 -12.35
C VAL A 115 -0.51 -8.29 -13.71
N ALA A 116 0.37 -8.51 -14.68
CA ALA A 116 -0.01 -9.14 -15.94
C ALA A 116 -0.20 -10.64 -15.68
N LYS A 117 -1.35 -11.16 -16.10
CA LYS A 117 -1.62 -12.58 -16.12
C LYS A 117 -0.79 -13.22 -17.23
N ILE A 118 -0.10 -14.33 -16.94
CA ILE A 118 0.44 -15.19 -17.99
C ILE A 118 -0.78 -15.78 -18.72
N GLN A 119 -0.93 -15.46 -20.01
CA GLN A 119 -2.05 -15.94 -20.80
C GLN A 119 -1.95 -17.46 -20.95
N ASP A 120 -2.97 -18.15 -20.47
CA ASP A 120 -3.34 -19.47 -20.94
C ASP A 120 -4.47 -19.23 -21.94
N GLU A 121 -4.21 -19.48 -23.23
CA GLU A 121 -5.09 -19.14 -24.37
C GLU A 121 -6.48 -19.78 -24.27
N THR A 122 -6.64 -20.76 -23.39
CA THR A 122 -7.75 -21.71 -23.38
C THR A 122 -9.01 -21.23 -22.63
N THR A 123 -8.91 -20.35 -21.62
CA THR A 123 -10.06 -20.12 -20.71
C THR A 123 -10.65 -18.71 -20.74
N LYS A 124 -9.84 -17.65 -20.80
CA LYS A 124 -10.33 -16.25 -20.83
C LYS A 124 -9.29 -15.33 -21.49
N PRO A 125 -9.27 -15.20 -22.83
CA PRO A 125 -8.22 -14.46 -23.56
C PRO A 125 -8.22 -12.94 -23.30
N TYR A 126 -9.14 -12.44 -22.48
CA TYR A 126 -9.29 -11.02 -22.18
C TYR A 126 -8.98 -10.67 -20.72
N ASP A 127 -8.85 -11.63 -19.80
CA ASP A 127 -8.47 -11.34 -18.41
C ASP A 127 -6.95 -11.25 -18.30
N ASN A 128 -6.37 -10.12 -18.70
CA ASN A 128 -4.92 -9.92 -18.81
C ASN A 128 -4.28 -9.28 -17.58
N GLU A 129 -5.07 -8.64 -16.72
CA GLU A 129 -4.59 -7.97 -15.52
C GLU A 129 -5.27 -8.54 -14.27
N GLU A 130 -4.50 -8.70 -13.19
CA GLU A 130 -5.03 -9.10 -11.89
C GLU A 130 -4.65 -8.09 -10.81
N LEU A 131 -5.58 -7.85 -9.89
CA LEU A 131 -5.33 -7.05 -8.70
C LEU A 131 -5.12 -7.97 -7.51
N TRP A 132 -3.94 -7.88 -6.90
CA TRP A 132 -3.57 -8.58 -5.69
C TRP A 132 -3.42 -7.60 -4.54
N ARG A 133 -3.73 -8.09 -3.33
CA ARG A 133 -3.51 -7.39 -2.07
C ARG A 133 -2.52 -8.19 -1.25
N TYR A 134 -1.48 -7.52 -0.78
CA TYR A 134 -0.49 -8.03 0.16
C TYR A 134 -0.64 -7.32 1.50
N ASP A 135 -0.84 -8.08 2.56
CA ASP A 135 -0.92 -7.56 3.93
C ASP A 135 0.48 -7.43 4.53
N SER A 136 0.86 -6.20 4.89
CA SER A 136 2.18 -5.88 5.44
C SER A 136 2.41 -6.46 6.84
N HIS A 137 1.35 -6.77 7.60
CA HIS A 137 1.42 -7.36 8.93
C HIS A 137 1.47 -8.87 8.86
N SER A 138 0.47 -9.49 8.22
CA SER A 138 0.36 -10.95 8.16
C SER A 138 1.26 -11.57 7.08
N LYS A 139 1.79 -10.77 6.16
CA LYS A 139 2.62 -11.19 5.02
C LYS A 139 1.88 -12.12 4.06
N LYS A 140 0.55 -12.10 4.09
CA LYS A 140 -0.32 -12.92 3.24
C LYS A 140 -0.77 -12.13 2.02
N SER A 141 -0.87 -12.86 0.90
CA SER A 141 -1.36 -12.35 -0.38
C SER A 141 -2.76 -12.88 -0.64
N SER A 142 -3.65 -12.04 -1.17
CA SER A 142 -5.00 -12.42 -1.58
C SER A 142 -5.37 -11.75 -2.90
N LYS A 143 -5.92 -12.52 -3.84
CA LYS A 143 -6.43 -12.00 -5.11
C LYS A 143 -7.75 -11.28 -4.89
N ILE A 144 -7.86 -10.05 -5.36
CA ILE A 144 -9.12 -9.28 -5.34
C ILE A 144 -9.94 -9.58 -6.58
N GLY A 145 -9.30 -9.60 -7.74
CA GLY A 145 -9.99 -9.89 -8.99
C GLY A 145 -9.07 -9.90 -10.19
N SER A 146 -9.63 -10.29 -11.33
CA SER A 146 -9.00 -10.24 -12.65
C SER A 146 -9.92 -9.54 -13.63
N GLY A 147 -9.34 -8.95 -14.67
CA GLY A 147 -10.08 -8.34 -15.76
C GLY A 147 -9.16 -7.98 -16.92
N PHE A 148 -9.71 -7.33 -17.94
CA PHE A 148 -8.90 -6.84 -19.06
C PHE A 148 -8.14 -5.57 -18.71
N LYS A 149 -8.64 -4.84 -17.71
CA LYS A 149 -7.98 -3.65 -17.18
C LYS A 149 -8.27 -3.46 -15.69
N VAL A 150 -7.23 -3.09 -14.95
CA VAL A 150 -7.29 -2.63 -13.56
C VAL A 150 -6.80 -1.19 -13.50
N GLU A 151 -7.65 -0.29 -12.99
CA GLU A 151 -7.35 1.13 -12.84
C GLU A 151 -7.45 1.53 -11.37
N LYS A 152 -6.49 2.32 -10.87
CA LYS A 152 -6.60 3.00 -9.58
C LYS A 152 -7.12 4.41 -9.79
N ARG A 153 -8.23 4.75 -9.13
CA ARG A 153 -8.80 6.10 -9.09
C ARG A 153 -8.66 6.71 -7.70
N LYS A 154 -9.08 7.96 -7.53
CA LYS A 154 -9.09 8.62 -6.21
C LYS A 154 -10.09 7.88 -5.31
N GLY A 155 -9.57 7.10 -4.36
CA GLY A 155 -10.38 6.43 -3.33
C GLY A 155 -10.85 5.01 -3.66
N TYR A 156 -10.60 4.47 -4.85
CA TYR A 156 -11.07 3.13 -5.23
C TYR A 156 -10.29 2.54 -6.41
N PHE A 157 -10.39 1.23 -6.59
CA PHE A 157 -9.95 0.50 -7.78
C PHE A 157 -11.14 0.18 -8.69
N VAL A 158 -10.90 0.11 -9.99
CA VAL A 158 -11.88 -0.36 -10.98
C VAL A 158 -11.27 -1.54 -11.71
N ILE A 159 -11.93 -2.70 -11.62
CA ILE A 159 -11.62 -3.87 -12.42
C ILE A 159 -12.67 -3.98 -13.51
N LYS A 160 -12.24 -3.81 -14.76
CA LYS A 160 -13.09 -3.94 -15.93
C LYS A 160 -13.04 -5.37 -16.43
N LYS A 161 -14.19 -6.04 -16.48
CA LYS A 161 -14.31 -7.43 -16.93
C LYS A 161 -15.10 -7.49 -18.22
N VAL A 162 -14.67 -8.36 -19.14
CA VAL A 162 -15.43 -8.67 -20.35
C VAL A 162 -16.21 -9.96 -20.13
N SER A 163 -17.47 -9.99 -20.55
CA SER A 163 -18.27 -11.20 -20.68
C SER A 163 -18.74 -11.37 -22.12
N LYS A 164 -18.85 -12.62 -22.55
CA LYS A 164 -19.40 -12.97 -23.86
C LYS A 164 -20.92 -13.02 -23.74
N LYS A 165 -21.65 -12.24 -24.53
CA LYS A 165 -23.08 -12.46 -24.67
C LYS A 165 -23.31 -13.72 -25.51
N LYS A 166 -24.03 -14.71 -24.95
CA LYS A 166 -24.48 -15.88 -25.71
C LYS A 166 -25.71 -15.43 -26.49
N ASP A 167 -25.52 -14.93 -27.70
CA ASP A 167 -26.66 -14.62 -28.55
C ASP A 167 -27.36 -15.95 -28.90
N SER A 168 -28.60 -16.06 -28.43
CA SER A 168 -29.54 -17.09 -28.82
C SER A 168 -29.88 -16.88 -30.29
N ILE A 169 -29.51 -17.85 -31.12
CA ILE A 169 -30.18 -18.14 -32.40
C ILE A 169 -30.14 -16.96 -33.38
N HIS A 170 -29.00 -16.75 -34.05
CA HIS A 170 -28.91 -16.48 -35.49
C HIS A 170 -27.53 -15.90 -35.87
N LEU A 171 -26.90 -16.53 -36.86
CA LEU A 171 -25.95 -15.94 -37.82
C LEU A 171 -24.67 -15.29 -37.26
N MET A 172 -23.64 -16.13 -37.09
CA MET A 172 -22.20 -16.01 -37.47
C MET A 172 -21.57 -14.66 -37.92
N THR A 173 -22.05 -13.46 -37.59
CA THR A 173 -21.44 -12.22 -38.14
C THR A 173 -21.07 -11.10 -37.17
N ARG A 174 -21.59 -11.02 -35.94
CA ARG A 174 -21.11 -10.01 -34.97
C ARG A 174 -21.17 -10.52 -33.54
N GLN A 175 -20.06 -11.08 -33.04
CA GLN A 175 -19.91 -11.35 -31.60
C GLN A 175 -20.03 -10.01 -30.84
N ARG A 176 -21.09 -9.87 -30.03
CA ARG A 176 -21.27 -8.72 -29.15
C ARG A 176 -20.65 -9.01 -27.79
N TRP A 177 -19.67 -8.21 -27.41
CA TRP A 177 -19.00 -8.30 -26.12
C TRP A 177 -19.60 -7.26 -25.19
N THR A 178 -19.90 -7.68 -23.96
CA THR A 178 -20.30 -6.77 -22.90
C THR A 178 -19.17 -6.66 -21.89
N ALA A 179 -19.04 -5.48 -21.30
CA ALA A 179 -18.12 -5.22 -20.22
C ALA A 179 -18.88 -4.75 -19.01
N LYS A 180 -18.32 -5.06 -17.84
CA LYS A 180 -18.82 -4.64 -16.55
C LYS A 180 -17.66 -4.13 -15.69
N ASP A 181 -17.87 -2.94 -15.12
CA ASP A 181 -16.90 -2.30 -14.24
C ASP A 181 -17.25 -2.64 -12.78
N TYR A 182 -16.29 -3.21 -12.06
CA TYR A 182 -16.40 -3.52 -10.64
C TYR A 182 -15.52 -2.56 -9.84
N TYR A 183 -16.13 -1.88 -8.88
CA TYR A 183 -15.50 -0.87 -8.04
C TYR A 183 -15.14 -1.49 -6.71
N PHE A 184 -13.91 -1.29 -6.26
CA PHE A 184 -13.40 -1.80 -4.99
C PHE A 184 -12.82 -0.66 -4.16
N ASP A 185 -13.00 -0.70 -2.85
CA ASP A 185 -12.38 0.26 -1.95
C ASP A 185 -10.84 0.05 -1.83
N LEU A 186 -10.19 0.89 -1.02
CA LEU A 186 -8.75 0.81 -0.77
C LEU A 186 -8.36 -0.23 0.31
N ASP A 187 -9.30 -1.08 0.71
CA ASP A 187 -9.09 -2.28 1.54
C ASP A 187 -9.28 -3.57 0.71
N GLY A 188 -9.84 -3.46 -0.49
CA GLY A 188 -10.07 -4.53 -1.45
C GLY A 188 -11.49 -5.11 -1.45
N HIS A 189 -12.44 -4.46 -0.79
CA HIS A 189 -13.85 -4.88 -0.76
C HIS A 189 -14.62 -4.28 -1.93
N ILE A 190 -15.60 -5.02 -2.45
CA ILE A 190 -16.47 -4.53 -3.52
C ILE A 190 -17.40 -3.43 -2.99
N ILE A 191 -17.41 -2.29 -3.67
CA ILE A 191 -18.33 -1.18 -3.41
C ILE A 191 -19.58 -1.33 -4.29
N TRP A 192 -19.36 -1.50 -5.61
CA TRP A 192 -20.43 -1.47 -6.59
C TRP A 192 -20.02 -2.15 -7.90
N GLY A 193 -21.00 -2.61 -8.67
CA GLY A 193 -20.81 -3.06 -10.05
C GLY A 193 -21.72 -2.26 -10.98
N LYS A 194 -21.13 -1.59 -11.97
CA LYS A 194 -21.87 -0.82 -12.97
C LYS A 194 -22.72 -1.73 -13.85
N ASP A 195 -23.74 -1.16 -14.48
CA ASP A 195 -24.47 -1.81 -15.56
C ASP A 195 -23.56 -2.21 -16.72
N GLU A 196 -23.94 -3.28 -17.41
CA GLU A 196 -23.20 -3.78 -18.55
C GLU A 196 -23.26 -2.80 -19.71
N TYR A 197 -22.12 -2.63 -20.39
CA TYR A 197 -22.02 -1.80 -21.59
C TYR A 197 -21.37 -2.59 -22.72
N GLN A 198 -21.74 -2.27 -23.97
CA GLN A 198 -21.15 -2.93 -25.13
C GLN A 198 -19.74 -2.40 -25.39
N ILE A 199 -18.86 -3.31 -25.78
CA ILE A 199 -17.48 -2.99 -26.14
C ILE A 199 -17.07 -3.66 -27.45
N ASP A 200 -16.18 -3.01 -28.17
CA ASP A 200 -15.47 -3.61 -29.30
C ASP A 200 -14.07 -4.02 -28.84
N LEU A 201 -13.81 -5.33 -28.83
CA LEU A 201 -12.52 -5.89 -28.43
C LEU A 201 -11.36 -5.39 -29.29
N ARG A 202 -11.60 -5.01 -30.55
CA ARG A 202 -10.55 -4.50 -31.44
C ARG A 202 -9.95 -3.18 -30.92
N LYS A 203 -10.71 -2.44 -30.11
CA LYS A 203 -10.27 -1.19 -29.48
C LYS A 203 -9.52 -1.40 -28.16
N LEU A 204 -9.41 -2.65 -27.68
CA LEU A 204 -8.77 -3.00 -26.42
C LEU A 204 -7.37 -3.64 -26.58
N ARG A 205 -6.95 -3.91 -27.83
CA ARG A 205 -5.61 -4.40 -28.16
C ARG A 205 -4.64 -3.26 -28.43
#